data_AF-A0A1W1UYY6-F1
#
_entry.id   AF-A0A1W1UYY6-F1
#
_cell.length_a   1.000
_cell.length_b   1.000
_cell.length_c   1.000
_cell.angle_alpha   90.00
_cell.angle_beta   90.00
_cell.angle_gamma   90.00
#
_symmetry.space_group_name_H-M   'P 1'
#
loop_
_entity.id
_entity.type
_entity.pdbx_description
1 polymer ?
#
loop_
_entity_poly.entity_id
_entity_poly.type
_entity_poly.pdbx_seq_one_letter_code
_entity_poly.pdbx_strand_id
1 'polypeptide(L)'
;MAGLWSLLEAYLVTQGSRGARVSHTLQSYRIGLETFLTWAGPAGVSLLRPSANAGFRYARHLKSTGLAPGSVSVRLAVGKALYASLRWAGSTDAAPFADVKAASDPVPRWEKGKP
;
A
#
# COMPACT_ATOMS: atom_id res chain seq x y z
N MET A 1 -13.99 0.20 7.37
CA MET A 1 -13.25 0.31 6.08
C MET A 1 -13.76 1.44 5.20
N ALA A 2 -15.08 1.62 5.01
CA ALA A 2 -15.65 2.56 4.03
C ALA A 2 -15.05 3.99 4.07
N GLY A 3 -14.96 4.63 5.24
CA GLY A 3 -14.41 5.98 5.34
C GLY A 3 -12.93 6.12 4.91
N LEU A 4 -12.09 5.13 5.23
CA LEU A 4 -10.69 5.11 4.80
C LEU A 4 -10.57 4.91 3.29
N TRP A 5 -11.45 4.10 2.71
CA TRP A 5 -11.52 3.92 1.27
C TRP A 5 -11.89 5.22 0.56
N SER A 6 -12.96 5.90 1.00
CA SER A 6 -13.38 7.18 0.39
C SER A 6 -12.29 8.25 0.45
N LEU A 7 -11.55 8.34 1.57
CA LEU A 7 -10.43 9.26 1.70
C LEU A 7 -9.28 8.92 0.73
N LEU A 8 -8.88 7.65 0.67
CA LEU A 8 -7.83 7.19 -0.23
C LEU A 8 -8.23 7.40 -1.70
N GLU A 9 -9.47 7.07 -2.05
CA GLU A 9 -10.03 7.27 -3.39
C GLU A 9 -10.00 8.76 -3.78
N ALA A 10 -10.49 9.65 -2.91
CA ALA A 10 -10.45 11.09 -3.13
C ALA A 10 -9.01 11.59 -3.35
N TYR A 11 -8.07 11.18 -2.48
CA TYR A 11 -6.65 11.52 -2.62
C TYR A 11 -6.07 11.07 -3.97
N LEU A 12 -6.35 9.82 -4.40
CA LEU A 12 -5.84 9.27 -5.66
C LEU A 12 -6.42 10.00 -6.88
N VAL A 13 -7.70 10.37 -6.83
CA VAL A 13 -8.36 11.13 -7.88
C VAL A 13 -7.77 12.54 -8.00
N THR A 14 -7.50 13.21 -6.87
CA THR A 14 -6.97 14.58 -6.85
C THR A 14 -5.48 14.66 -7.20
N GLN A 15 -4.65 13.71 -6.76
CA GLN A 15 -3.19 13.76 -6.91
C GLN A 15 -2.64 13.03 -8.15
N GLY A 16 -3.47 12.26 -8.85
CA GLY A 16 -3.04 11.58 -10.08
C GLY A 16 -2.82 12.58 -11.22
N SER A 17 -1.66 12.55 -11.87
CA SER A 17 -1.31 13.41 -13.03
C SER A 17 -2.23 13.25 -14.26
N ARG A 18 -3.17 12.28 -14.23
CA ARG A 18 -4.24 12.08 -15.23
C ARG A 18 -5.66 12.08 -14.62
N GLY A 19 -5.79 12.36 -13.32
CA GLY A 19 -6.89 11.87 -12.48
C GLY A 19 -6.87 10.34 -12.45
N ALA A 20 -7.28 9.69 -11.37
CA ALA A 20 -7.37 8.23 -11.30
C ALA A 20 -8.49 7.66 -12.21
N ARG A 21 -8.45 7.89 -13.53
CA ARG A 21 -9.46 7.47 -14.52
C ARG A 21 -9.38 6.00 -14.93
N VAL A 22 -8.61 5.17 -14.22
CA VAL A 22 -8.47 3.74 -14.55
C VAL A 22 -9.08 2.90 -13.42
N SER A 23 -10.24 2.30 -13.69
CA SER A 23 -11.02 1.46 -12.76
C SER A 23 -10.20 0.30 -12.15
N HIS A 24 -9.39 -0.37 -12.97
CA HIS A 24 -8.52 -1.47 -12.52
C HIS A 24 -7.47 -1.04 -11.48
N THR A 25 -7.06 0.23 -11.50
CA THR A 25 -6.12 0.78 -10.51
C THR A 25 -6.83 0.94 -9.17
N LEU A 26 -8.02 1.56 -9.15
CA LEU A 26 -8.79 1.75 -7.91
C LEU A 26 -9.14 0.41 -7.24
N GLN A 27 -9.55 -0.60 -8.01
CA GLN A 27 -9.82 -1.93 -7.45
C GLN A 27 -8.58 -2.54 -6.78
N SER A 28 -7.40 -2.37 -7.38
CA SER A 28 -6.14 -2.85 -6.80
C SER A 28 -5.80 -2.13 -5.50
N TYR A 29 -6.06 -0.81 -5.42
CA TYR A 29 -5.90 -0.05 -4.18
C TYR A 29 -6.90 -0.50 -3.10
N ARG A 30 -8.14 -0.80 -3.47
CA ARG A 30 -9.16 -1.27 -2.53
C ARG A 30 -8.77 -2.61 -1.90
N ILE A 31 -8.35 -3.57 -2.73
CA ILE A 31 -7.87 -4.88 -2.27
C ILE A 31 -6.62 -4.72 -1.40
N GLY A 32 -5.68 -3.84 -1.80
CA GLY A 32 -4.48 -3.58 -1.02
C GLY A 32 -4.78 -2.95 0.34
N LEU A 33 -5.74 -2.03 0.41
CA LEU A 33 -6.19 -1.40 1.65
C LEU A 33 -6.81 -2.43 2.59
N GLU A 34 -7.72 -3.26 2.07
CA GLU A 34 -8.32 -4.35 2.83
C GLU A 34 -7.25 -5.32 3.36
N THR A 35 -6.32 -5.73 2.50
CA THR A 35 -5.20 -6.60 2.89
C THR A 35 -4.38 -5.99 4.02
N PHE A 36 -4.08 -4.69 3.96
CA PHE A 36 -3.35 -4.00 5.01
C PHE A 36 -4.14 -3.92 6.32
N LEU A 37 -5.41 -3.55 6.27
CA LEU A 37 -6.25 -3.40 7.46
C LEU A 37 -6.52 -4.73 8.17
N THR A 38 -6.73 -5.81 7.41
CA THR A 38 -6.89 -7.17 7.94
C THR A 38 -5.66 -7.61 8.73
N TRP A 39 -4.46 -7.23 8.29
CA TRP A 39 -3.23 -7.49 9.03
C TRP A 39 -3.01 -6.52 10.20
N ALA A 40 -3.29 -5.23 10.00
CA ALA A 40 -2.95 -4.16 10.93
C ALA A 40 -3.63 -4.32 12.31
N GLY A 41 -4.89 -4.79 12.33
CA GLY A 41 -5.64 -5.02 13.56
C GLY A 41 -4.95 -6.02 14.50
N PRO A 42 -4.80 -7.29 14.10
CA PRO A 42 -4.09 -8.30 14.90
C PRO A 42 -2.62 -7.97 15.16
N ALA A 43 -1.96 -7.23 14.27
CA ALA A 43 -0.56 -6.82 14.44
C ALA A 43 -0.36 -5.66 15.43
N GLY A 44 -1.45 -5.07 15.96
CA GLY A 44 -1.42 -3.96 16.92
C GLY A 44 -0.96 -2.64 16.31
N VAL A 45 -1.23 -2.40 15.02
CA VAL A 45 -0.78 -1.19 14.33
C VAL A 45 -1.80 -0.06 14.55
N SER A 46 -1.37 1.01 15.23
CA SER A 46 -2.11 2.27 15.25
C SER A 46 -1.92 3.00 13.91
N LEU A 47 -3.03 3.38 13.27
CA LEU A 47 -2.99 4.12 11.99
C LEU A 47 -2.53 5.57 12.16
N LEU A 48 -2.84 6.20 13.29
CA LEU A 48 -2.50 7.61 13.54
C LEU A 48 -1.11 7.76 14.16
N ARG A 49 -0.65 6.73 14.86
CA ARG A 49 0.66 6.69 15.53
C ARG A 49 1.33 5.34 15.29
N PRO A 50 1.68 5.00 14.04
CA PRO A 50 2.36 3.75 13.74
C PRO A 50 3.75 3.76 14.39
N SER A 51 4.23 2.57 14.75
CA SER A 51 5.64 2.40 15.10
C SER A 51 6.53 2.64 13.88
N ALA A 52 7.78 3.06 14.12
CA ALA A 52 8.76 3.30 13.05
C ALA A 52 8.99 2.06 12.16
N ASN A 53 8.80 0.85 12.71
CA ASN A 53 8.99 -0.40 11.98
C ASN A 53 7.71 -0.99 11.36
N ALA A 54 6.56 -0.31 11.47
CA ALA A 54 5.27 -0.85 11.02
C ALA A 54 5.29 -1.24 9.53
N GLY A 55 5.92 -0.42 8.68
CA GLY A 55 6.04 -0.74 7.26
C GLY A 55 6.95 -1.94 6.98
N PHE A 56 8.06 -2.10 7.70
CA PHE A 56 8.92 -3.29 7.60
C PHE A 56 8.23 -4.56 8.07
N ARG A 57 7.45 -4.47 9.17
CA ARG A 57 6.64 -5.59 9.67
C ARG A 57 5.60 -6.01 8.64
N TYR A 58 4.93 -5.06 7.99
CA TYR A 58 3.99 -5.38 6.91
C TYR A 58 4.68 -6.03 5.71
N ALA A 59 5.81 -5.49 5.26
CA ALA A 59 6.58 -6.08 4.16
C ALA A 59 7.02 -7.53 4.46
N ARG A 60 7.42 -7.81 5.71
CA ARG A 60 7.76 -9.17 6.15
C ARG A 60 6.53 -10.08 6.13
N HIS A 61 5.39 -9.60 6.62
CA HIS A 61 4.14 -10.35 6.57
C HIS A 61 3.76 -10.71 5.12
N LEU A 62 3.77 -9.74 4.19
CA LEU A 62 3.46 -10.00 2.78
C LEU A 62 4.39 -11.01 2.11
N LYS A 63 5.67 -11.04 2.49
CA LYS A 63 6.60 -12.07 1.99
C LYS A 63 6.28 -13.44 2.58
N SER A 64 5.90 -13.50 3.87
CA SER A 64 5.53 -14.77 4.52
C SER A 64 4.24 -15.39 3.97
N THR A 65 3.37 -14.61 3.34
CA THR A 65 2.17 -15.14 2.66
C THR A 65 2.44 -15.71 1.26
N GLY A 66 3.70 -15.75 0.81
CA GLY A 66 4.09 -16.33 -0.48
C GLY A 66 3.81 -15.43 -1.68
N LEU A 67 3.54 -14.13 -1.48
CA LEU A 67 3.30 -13.21 -2.59
C LEU A 67 4.55 -12.95 -3.42
N ALA A 68 4.38 -12.92 -4.74
CA ALA A 68 5.44 -12.53 -5.67
C ALA A 68 5.98 -11.13 -5.36
N PRO A 69 7.28 -10.84 -5.60
CA PRO A 69 7.89 -9.55 -5.29
C PRO A 69 7.14 -8.34 -5.84
N GLY A 70 6.69 -8.39 -7.11
CA GLY A 70 5.89 -7.31 -7.70
C GLY A 70 4.54 -7.09 -6.99
N SER A 71 3.92 -8.18 -6.52
CA SER A 71 2.70 -8.14 -5.72
C SER A 71 2.92 -7.49 -4.35
N VAL A 72 4.09 -7.72 -3.73
CA VAL A 72 4.49 -7.05 -2.49
C VAL A 72 4.70 -5.56 -2.74
N SER A 73 5.38 -5.17 -3.82
CA SER A 73 5.58 -3.78 -4.21
C SER A 73 4.27 -3.01 -4.36
N VAL A 74 3.28 -3.61 -5.04
CA VAL A 74 1.96 -3.00 -5.22
C VAL A 74 1.29 -2.76 -3.86
N ARG A 75 1.29 -3.74 -2.96
CA ARG A 75 0.68 -3.60 -1.64
C ARG A 75 1.39 -2.56 -0.77
N LEU A 76 2.72 -2.47 -0.86
CA LEU A 76 3.49 -1.41 -0.18
C LEU A 76 3.19 -0.03 -0.75
N ALA A 77 2.97 0.10 -2.07
CA ALA A 77 2.54 1.34 -2.68
C ALA A 77 1.15 1.79 -2.18
N VAL A 78 0.22 0.84 -1.98
CA VAL A 78 -1.08 1.13 -1.36
C VAL A 78 -0.90 1.63 0.07
N GLY A 79 -0.03 1.01 0.88
CA GLY A 79 0.31 1.48 2.22
C GLY A 79 0.89 2.91 2.23
N LYS A 80 1.78 3.23 1.28
CA LYS A 80 2.32 4.58 1.10
C LYS A 80 1.22 5.60 0.76
N ALA A 81 0.33 5.25 -0.16
CA ALA A 81 -0.77 6.11 -0.57
C ALA A 81 -1.78 6.34 0.55
N LEU A 82 -2.09 5.32 1.36
CA LEU A 82 -2.94 5.47 2.55
C LEU A 82 -2.36 6.49 3.54
N TYR A 83 -1.08 6.38 3.88
CA TYR A 83 -0.48 7.35 4.80
C TYR A 83 -0.31 8.74 4.18
N ALA A 84 -0.14 8.82 2.86
CA ALA A 84 -0.17 10.09 2.15
C ALA A 84 -1.57 10.73 2.17
N SER A 85 -2.64 9.96 2.01
CA SER A 85 -4.01 10.47 2.09
C SER A 85 -4.40 10.90 3.51
N LEU A 86 -3.93 10.18 4.54
CA LEU A 86 -4.11 10.57 5.93
C LEU A 86 -3.36 11.87 6.27
N ARG A 87 -2.15 12.07 5.73
CA ARG A 87 -1.41 13.34 5.82
C ARG A 87 -2.14 14.47 5.10
N TRP A 88 -2.64 14.20 3.90
CA TRP A 88 -3.42 15.16 3.13
C TRP A 88 -4.69 15.62 3.87
N ALA A 89 -5.32 14.72 4.63
CA ALA A 89 -6.46 15.05 5.50
C ALA A 89 -6.09 15.64 6.87
N GLY A 90 -4.79 15.86 7.16
CA GLY A 90 -4.32 16.36 8.45
C GLY A 90 -4.51 15.39 9.62
N SER A 91 -4.77 14.10 9.36
CA SER A 91 -5.06 13.10 10.41
C SER A 91 -3.81 12.58 11.13
N THR A 92 -2.65 12.59 10.47
CA THR A 92 -1.34 12.20 11.03
C THR A 92 -0.23 12.71 10.14
N ASP A 93 0.96 12.97 10.69
CA ASP A 93 2.19 13.25 9.93
C ASP A 93 3.03 11.99 9.67
N ALA A 94 2.61 10.84 10.19
CA ALA A 94 3.41 9.62 10.15
C ALA A 94 3.64 9.11 8.72
N ALA A 95 4.84 8.56 8.47
CA ALA A 95 5.23 7.97 7.19
C ALA A 95 5.95 6.62 7.37
N PRO A 96 5.31 5.59 7.96
CA PRO A 96 5.97 4.33 8.33
C PRO A 96 6.44 3.49 7.13
N PHE A 97 6.07 3.88 5.92
CA PHE A 97 6.46 3.23 4.67
C PHE A 97 7.54 3.98 3.90
N ALA A 98 7.99 5.17 4.34
CA ALA A 98 8.92 6.01 3.60
C ALA A 98 10.20 5.25 3.19
N ASP A 99 10.79 4.54 4.16
CA ASP A 99 12.04 3.80 3.97
C ASP A 99 11.85 2.35 3.50
N VAL A 100 10.60 1.92 3.30
CA VAL A 100 10.31 0.53 2.94
C VAL A 100 10.35 0.38 1.43
N LYS A 101 11.29 -0.43 0.97
CA LYS A 101 11.40 -0.89 -0.41
C LYS A 101 11.06 -2.38 -0.49
N ALA A 102 10.26 -2.77 -1.48
CA ALA A 102 10.15 -4.18 -1.83
C ALA A 102 11.52 -4.67 -2.32
N ALA A 103 11.82 -5.95 -2.08
CA ALA A 103 12.97 -6.58 -2.72
C ALA A 103 12.78 -6.49 -4.25
N SER A 104 13.86 -6.14 -4.96
CA SER A 104 13.84 -6.15 -6.42
C SER A 104 13.48 -7.55 -6.90
N ASP A 105 12.60 -7.64 -7.89
CA ASP A 105 12.32 -8.89 -8.55
C ASP A 105 13.60 -9.36 -9.24
N PRO A 106 14.15 -10.55 -8.90
CA PRO A 106 15.34 -11.06 -9.55
C PRO A 106 15.06 -11.49 -10.99
N VAL A 107 13.79 -11.73 -11.35
CA VAL A 107 13.39 -12.11 -12.71
C VAL A 107 13.25 -10.85 -13.55
N PRO A 108 14.14 -10.65 -14.54
CA PRO A 108 14.04 -9.51 -15.41
C PRO A 108 12.77 -9.57 -16.25
N ARG A 109 12.19 -8.40 -16.55
CA ARG A 109 10.88 -8.29 -17.22
C ARG A 109 10.82 -9.01 -18.58
N TRP A 110 11.94 -9.24 -19.25
CA TRP A 110 12.03 -9.96 -20.54
C TRP A 110 11.99 -11.50 -20.42
N GLU A 111 12.06 -12.06 -19.23
CA GLU A 111 11.90 -13.50 -18.99
C GLU A 111 10.44 -13.89 -18.68
N LYS A 112 9.60 -12.90 -18.36
CA LYS A 112 8.16 -13.11 -18.13
C LYS A 112 7.43 -13.17 -19.46
N GLY A 113 7.23 -14.38 -19.97
CA GLY A 113 6.40 -14.65 -21.16
C GLY A 113 7.15 -15.24 -22.34
N LYS A 114 8.02 -16.24 -22.11
CA LYS A 114 8.30 -17.22 -23.18
C LYS A 114 7.13 -18.22 -23.23
N PRO A 115 6.50 -18.43 -24.40
CA PRO A 115 5.51 -19.50 -24.57
C PRO A 115 6.14 -20.88 -24.40
#